data_AF-A0A077X4X7-F1
#
_entry.id   AF-A0A077X4X7-F1
#
_cell.length_a   1.000
_cell.length_b   1.000
_cell.length_c   1.000
_cell.angle_alpha   90.00
_cell.angle_beta   90.00
_cell.angle_gamma   90.00
#
_symmetry.space_group_name_H-M   'P 1'
#
loop_
_entity.id
_entity.type
_entity.pdbx_description
1 polymer ?
#
loop_
_entity_poly.entity_id
_entity_poly.type
_entity_poly.pdbx_seq_one_letter_code
_entity_poly.pdbx_strand_id
1 'polypeptide(L)'
;MQQDNISKKQSSTIINAYTGSLEQAYLLLDAIRMNRGERLGSRCLAYLAKRVTDLWDAEPTPEPLHGVMNSLLDATPPLDNAQTFQQRLQHFCHDTSPTLTLCPSLTLLMAISYLERLKEKHTSIRGTDGCASRLVVAAYGVATKYMRANLRLITFHNDADNNEPPTPPTPSSSDTKNSDKDIDISNQQRALRMESELLHLLNYNLAIHEPSHLIWWSKTFEVIPEEYSCI
;
A
#
# COMPACT_ATOMS: atom_id res chain seq x y z
N MET A 1 0.22 12.79 -32.87
CA MET A 1 -0.60 11.57 -33.03
C MET A 1 0.03 10.29 -32.45
N GLN A 2 1.35 10.08 -32.51
CA GLN A 2 1.98 8.87 -31.94
C GLN A 2 2.17 8.91 -30.41
N GLN A 3 2.41 10.10 -29.83
CA GLN A 3 2.57 10.30 -28.38
C GLN A 3 1.27 10.14 -27.58
N ASP A 4 0.12 10.53 -28.16
CA ASP A 4 -1.19 10.39 -27.51
C ASP A 4 -1.62 8.92 -27.35
N ASN A 5 -1.22 8.06 -28.30
CA ASN A 5 -1.52 6.62 -28.22
C ASN A 5 -0.64 5.90 -27.19
N ILE A 6 0.61 6.32 -27.01
CA ILE A 6 1.51 5.76 -25.98
C ILE A 6 1.03 6.16 -24.58
N SER A 7 0.68 7.43 -24.39
CA SER A 7 0.13 7.95 -23.13
C SER A 7 -1.19 7.25 -22.75
N LYS A 8 -2.12 7.08 -23.71
CA LYS A 8 -3.38 6.35 -23.48
C LYS A 8 -3.16 4.87 -23.14
N LYS A 9 -2.24 4.20 -23.83
CA LYS A 9 -1.91 2.77 -23.58
C LYS A 9 -1.28 2.58 -22.20
N GLN A 10 -0.35 3.46 -21.82
CA GLN A 10 0.29 3.41 -20.50
C GLN A 10 -0.71 3.67 -19.37
N SER A 11 -1.61 4.65 -19.54
CA SER A 11 -2.71 4.90 -18.59
C SER A 11 -3.66 3.72 -18.45
N SER A 12 -4.03 3.05 -19.55
CA SER A 12 -4.90 1.86 -19.48
C SER A 12 -4.23 0.69 -18.76
N THR A 13 -2.91 0.54 -18.88
CA THR A 13 -2.18 -0.57 -18.24
C THR A 13 -2.03 -0.34 -16.74
N ILE A 14 -1.83 0.92 -16.32
CA ILE A 14 -1.82 1.31 -14.89
C ILE A 14 -3.19 1.04 -14.26
N ILE A 15 -4.29 1.42 -14.92
CA ILE A 15 -5.65 1.13 -14.43
C ILE A 15 -5.87 -0.39 -14.32
N ASN A 16 -5.41 -1.14 -15.32
CA ASN A 16 -5.53 -2.60 -15.31
C ASN A 16 -4.73 -3.26 -14.18
N ALA A 17 -3.59 -2.68 -13.76
CA ALA A 17 -2.79 -3.18 -12.63
C ALA A 17 -3.57 -3.15 -11.30
N TYR A 18 -4.49 -2.20 -11.16
CA TYR A 18 -5.38 -2.08 -10.01
C TYR A 18 -6.73 -2.75 -10.23
N THR A 19 -6.94 -3.45 -11.35
CA THR A 19 -8.16 -4.24 -11.53
C THR A 19 -8.13 -5.39 -10.53
N GLY A 20 -8.92 -5.25 -9.46
CA GLY A 20 -9.03 -6.27 -8.44
C GLY A 20 -9.67 -7.55 -8.97
N SER A 21 -9.48 -8.64 -8.24
CA SER A 21 -10.23 -9.88 -8.43
C SER A 21 -10.94 -10.26 -7.15
N LEU A 22 -12.10 -10.92 -7.26
CA LEU A 22 -12.86 -11.34 -6.09
C LEU A 22 -12.06 -12.33 -5.22
N GLU A 23 -11.25 -13.18 -5.86
CA GLU A 23 -10.31 -14.09 -5.18
C GLU A 23 -9.32 -13.33 -4.30
N GLN A 24 -8.61 -12.35 -4.87
CA GLN A 24 -7.65 -11.53 -4.13
C GLN A 24 -8.33 -10.71 -3.04
N ALA A 25 -9.55 -10.24 -3.29
CA ALA A 25 -10.34 -9.53 -2.29
C ALA A 25 -10.62 -10.39 -1.05
N TYR A 26 -11.04 -11.66 -1.23
CA TYR A 26 -11.27 -12.57 -0.10
C TYR A 26 -9.98 -12.93 0.64
N LEU A 27 -8.89 -13.20 -0.08
CA LEU A 27 -7.58 -13.46 0.54
C LEU A 27 -7.10 -12.28 1.40
N LEU A 28 -7.27 -11.05 0.91
CA LEU A 28 -6.95 -9.84 1.67
C LEU A 28 -7.87 -9.67 2.88
N LEU A 29 -9.18 -9.90 2.72
CA LEU A 29 -10.14 -9.79 3.81
C LEU A 29 -9.81 -10.77 4.94
N ASP A 30 -9.44 -12.00 4.62
CA ASP A 30 -9.05 -13.01 5.61
C ASP A 30 -7.75 -12.63 6.33
N ALA A 31 -6.75 -12.13 5.60
CA ALA A 31 -5.51 -11.63 6.22
C ALA A 31 -5.76 -10.43 7.15
N ILE A 32 -6.66 -9.51 6.78
CA ILE A 32 -7.06 -8.38 7.63
C ILE A 32 -7.73 -8.86 8.91
N ARG A 33 -8.64 -9.84 8.81
CA ARG A 33 -9.29 -10.47 9.97
C ARG A 33 -8.28 -11.19 10.86
N MET A 34 -7.33 -11.91 10.25
CA MET A 34 -6.25 -12.59 10.96
C MET A 34 -5.33 -11.63 11.73
N ASN A 35 -5.08 -10.44 11.19
CA ASN A 35 -4.29 -9.40 11.86
C ASN A 35 -4.99 -8.85 13.12
N ARG A 36 -6.33 -8.89 13.20
CA ARG A 36 -7.13 -8.39 14.34
C ARG A 36 -6.90 -6.91 14.68
N GLY A 37 -6.38 -6.12 13.73
CA GLY A 37 -6.02 -4.72 13.96
C GLY A 37 -4.75 -4.54 14.79
N GLU A 38 -3.96 -5.60 14.99
CA GLU A 38 -2.69 -5.52 15.69
C GLU A 38 -1.64 -4.77 14.85
N ARG A 39 -0.87 -3.92 15.51
CA ARG A 39 0.28 -3.24 14.92
C ARG A 39 1.43 -4.23 14.78
N LEU A 40 2.25 -4.06 13.75
CA LEU A 40 3.53 -4.77 13.66
C LEU A 40 4.36 -4.51 14.92
N GLY A 41 4.94 -5.56 15.47
CA GLY A 41 5.83 -5.44 16.62
C GLY A 41 7.11 -4.70 16.26
N SER A 42 7.72 -4.10 17.28
CA SER A 42 8.90 -3.23 17.12
C SER A 42 10.08 -3.99 16.53
N ARG A 43 10.27 -5.27 16.90
CA ARG A 43 11.40 -6.08 16.43
C ARG A 43 11.26 -6.43 14.96
N CYS A 44 10.08 -6.87 14.54
CA CYS A 44 9.74 -7.13 13.14
C CYS A 44 9.93 -5.85 12.31
N LEU A 45 9.46 -4.72 12.81
CA LEU A 45 9.61 -3.44 12.11
C LEU A 45 11.07 -3.02 11.94
N ALA A 46 11.89 -3.15 12.98
CA ALA A 46 13.32 -2.86 12.91
C ALA A 46 14.05 -3.80 11.93
N TYR A 47 13.70 -5.10 11.94
CA TYR A 47 14.22 -6.07 10.99
C TYR A 47 13.87 -5.71 9.55
N LEU A 48 12.60 -5.38 9.29
CA LEU A 48 12.11 -5.01 7.97
C LEU A 48 12.78 -3.72 7.48
N ALA A 49 12.91 -2.71 8.33
CA ALA A 49 13.62 -1.47 8.00
C ALA A 49 15.07 -1.75 7.62
N LYS A 50 15.81 -2.48 8.46
CA LYS A 50 17.20 -2.87 8.16
C LYS A 50 17.30 -3.63 6.84
N ARG A 51 16.45 -4.64 6.63
CA ARG A 51 16.46 -5.48 5.43
C ARG A 51 16.21 -4.66 4.16
N VAL A 52 15.23 -3.75 4.16
CA VAL A 52 14.96 -2.91 2.99
C VAL A 52 16.11 -1.92 2.74
N THR A 53 16.67 -1.32 3.79
CA THR A 53 17.86 -0.47 3.68
C THR A 53 19.04 -1.23 3.07
N ASP A 54 19.35 -2.43 3.56
CA ASP A 54 20.47 -3.26 3.07
C ASP A 54 20.29 -3.67 1.59
N LEU A 55 19.04 -3.86 1.14
CA LEU A 55 18.74 -4.24 -0.24
C LEU A 55 18.86 -3.06 -1.22
N TRP A 56 18.51 -1.85 -0.78
CA TRP A 56 18.24 -0.73 -1.70
C TRP A 56 19.18 0.46 -1.56
N ASP A 57 19.73 0.74 -0.39
CA ASP A 57 20.63 1.87 -0.21
C ASP A 57 22.08 1.50 -0.55
N ALA A 58 22.82 2.47 -1.10
CA ALA A 58 24.26 2.33 -1.34
C ALA A 58 25.02 2.37 -0.01
N GLU A 59 24.67 3.33 0.86
CA GLU A 59 25.22 3.50 2.20
C GLU A 59 24.10 3.28 3.24
N PRO A 60 23.97 2.07 3.79
CA PRO A 60 22.83 1.70 4.62
C PRO A 60 22.83 2.45 5.95
N THR A 61 21.86 3.34 6.14
CA THR A 61 21.52 3.91 7.45
C THR A 61 20.09 3.46 7.81
N PRO A 62 19.91 2.54 8.78
CA PRO A 62 18.61 1.91 9.03
C PRO A 62 17.67 2.77 9.90
N GLU A 63 18.21 3.66 10.71
CA GLU A 63 17.44 4.49 11.65
C GLU A 63 16.39 5.41 10.99
N PRO A 64 16.67 6.07 9.84
CA PRO A 64 15.69 6.90 9.15
C PRO A 64 14.50 6.10 8.63
N LEU A 65 14.71 4.88 8.13
CA LEU A 65 13.64 4.09 7.52
C LEU A 65 12.69 3.50 8.56
N HIS A 66 13.22 3.09 9.71
CA HIS A 66 12.38 2.63 10.83
C HIS A 66 11.39 3.71 11.28
N GLY A 67 11.83 4.98 11.34
CA GLY A 67 10.95 6.11 11.63
C GLY A 67 9.84 6.27 10.60
N VAL A 68 10.19 6.21 9.30
CA VAL A 68 9.22 6.30 8.19
C VAL A 68 8.19 5.18 8.26
N MET A 69 8.62 3.93 8.47
CA MET A 69 7.70 2.79 8.58
C MET A 69 6.78 2.92 9.79
N ASN A 70 7.27 3.38 10.95
CA ASN A 70 6.41 3.68 12.09
C ASN A 70 5.36 4.75 11.75
N SER A 71 5.78 5.85 11.12
CA SER A 71 4.84 6.91 10.71
C SER A 71 3.76 6.40 9.75
N LEU A 72 4.08 5.46 8.85
CA LEU A 72 3.09 4.84 7.97
C LEU A 72 2.08 3.98 8.74
N LEU A 73 2.53 3.25 9.77
CA LEU A 73 1.63 2.47 10.63
C LEU A 73 0.70 3.37 11.45
N ASP A 74 1.19 4.54 11.86
CA ASP A 74 0.45 5.50 12.69
C ASP A 74 -0.39 6.49 11.85
N ALA A 75 -0.18 6.55 10.53
CA ALA A 75 -0.88 7.46 9.61
C ALA A 75 -2.38 7.14 9.46
N THR A 76 -2.83 5.95 9.88
CA THR A 76 -4.25 5.62 9.94
C THR A 76 -4.80 6.09 11.28
N PRO A 77 -5.68 7.10 11.31
CA PRO A 77 -6.24 7.58 12.57
C PRO A 77 -6.95 6.44 13.30
N PRO A 78 -6.80 6.32 14.63
CA PRO A 78 -7.61 5.40 15.41
C PRO A 78 -9.07 5.82 15.26
N LEU A 79 -9.83 5.02 14.53
CA LEU A 79 -11.27 5.26 14.39
C LEU A 79 -11.95 4.98 15.73
N ASP A 80 -12.93 5.81 16.04
CA ASP A 80 -13.73 5.76 17.26
C ASP A 80 -14.18 4.33 17.59
N ASN A 81 -14.08 3.93 18.87
CA ASN A 81 -14.30 2.55 19.34
C ASN A 81 -15.72 2.02 19.04
N ALA A 82 -16.63 2.89 18.60
CA ALA A 82 -18.00 2.57 18.23
C ALA A 82 -18.16 1.99 16.81
N GLN A 83 -17.18 2.11 15.91
CA GLN A 83 -17.36 1.68 14.52
C GLN A 83 -17.15 0.17 14.31
N THR A 84 -18.10 -0.47 13.65
CA THR A 84 -18.00 -1.87 13.24
C THR A 84 -16.96 -2.06 12.13
N PHE A 85 -16.44 -3.29 11.96
CA PHE A 85 -15.53 -3.61 10.85
C PHE A 85 -16.11 -3.24 9.47
N GLN A 86 -17.41 -3.48 9.27
CA GLN A 86 -18.08 -3.19 8.00
C GLN A 86 -18.13 -1.69 7.69
N GLN A 87 -18.39 -0.85 8.69
CA GLN A 87 -18.34 0.60 8.54
C GLN A 87 -16.93 1.09 8.20
N ARG A 88 -15.89 0.52 8.83
CA ARG A 88 -14.49 0.83 8.52
C ARG A 88 -14.13 0.45 7.09
N LEU A 89 -14.57 -0.73 6.65
CA LEU A 89 -14.38 -1.21 5.28
C LEU A 89 -15.06 -0.28 4.28
N GLN A 90 -16.31 0.10 4.52
CA GLN A 90 -17.04 1.04 3.68
C GLN A 90 -16.34 2.40 3.62
N HIS A 91 -15.93 2.98 4.75
CA HIS A 91 -15.24 4.26 4.79
C HIS A 91 -13.92 4.22 3.99
N PHE A 92 -13.09 3.20 4.22
CA PHE A 92 -11.84 3.00 3.48
C PHE A 92 -12.07 2.83 1.97
N CYS A 93 -13.14 2.14 1.57
CA CYS A 93 -13.52 1.98 0.18
C CYS A 93 -13.97 3.31 -0.46
N HIS A 94 -14.58 4.25 0.28
CA HIS A 94 -15.03 5.52 -0.28
C HIS A 94 -13.94 6.61 -0.26
N ASP A 95 -12.99 6.53 0.67
CA ASP A 95 -11.90 7.50 0.77
C ASP A 95 -10.90 7.38 -0.41
N THR A 96 -10.34 8.51 -0.82
CA THR A 96 -9.32 8.62 -1.88
C THR A 96 -7.92 8.88 -1.33
N SER A 97 -7.77 9.12 -0.02
CA SER A 97 -6.51 9.38 0.65
C SER A 97 -5.50 8.24 0.41
N PRO A 98 -4.24 8.55 0.06
CA PRO A 98 -3.23 7.54 -0.23
C PRO A 98 -2.67 6.85 1.03
N THR A 99 -2.85 7.46 2.21
CA THR A 99 -2.27 6.98 3.48
C THR A 99 -3.28 6.28 4.38
N LEU A 100 -4.58 6.50 4.17
CA LEU A 100 -5.62 5.80 4.91
C LEU A 100 -5.69 4.35 4.44
N THR A 101 -5.50 3.39 5.36
CA THR A 101 -5.67 1.96 5.09
C THR A 101 -6.44 1.26 6.20
N LEU A 102 -7.13 0.17 5.86
CA LEU A 102 -7.88 -0.64 6.82
C LEU A 102 -6.95 -1.47 7.73
N CYS A 103 -5.75 -1.80 7.25
CA CYS A 103 -4.78 -2.62 7.95
C CYS A 103 -3.35 -2.17 7.62
N PRO A 104 -2.79 -1.21 8.38
CA PRO A 104 -1.45 -0.67 8.11
C PRO A 104 -0.35 -1.73 8.11
N SER A 105 -0.41 -2.67 9.05
CA SER A 105 0.51 -3.81 9.15
C SER A 105 0.56 -4.64 7.86
N LEU A 106 -0.61 -5.07 7.37
CA LEU A 106 -0.70 -5.84 6.13
C LEU A 106 -0.23 -5.01 4.93
N THR A 107 -0.63 -3.75 4.88
CA THR A 107 -0.27 -2.84 3.78
C THR A 107 1.25 -2.67 3.69
N LEU A 108 1.92 -2.51 4.83
CA LEU A 108 3.38 -2.41 4.88
C LEU A 108 4.06 -3.72 4.47
N LEU A 109 3.58 -4.86 4.96
CA LEU A 109 4.12 -6.17 4.57
C LEU A 109 3.97 -6.43 3.06
N MET A 110 2.83 -6.08 2.46
CA MET A 110 2.64 -6.15 1.01
C MET A 110 3.60 -5.22 0.26
N ALA A 111 3.76 -3.98 0.74
CA ALA A 111 4.70 -3.03 0.15
C ALA A 111 6.14 -3.57 0.14
N ILE A 112 6.58 -4.17 1.25
CA ILE A 112 7.91 -4.78 1.34
C ILE A 112 8.02 -5.98 0.41
N SER A 113 7.00 -6.84 0.34
CA SER A 113 6.97 -7.97 -0.60
C SER A 113 7.10 -7.51 -2.06
N TYR A 114 6.50 -6.39 -2.44
CA TYR A 114 6.72 -5.80 -3.78
C TYR A 114 8.18 -5.40 -4.01
N LEU A 115 8.80 -4.76 -3.02
CA LEU A 115 10.21 -4.36 -3.11
C LEU A 115 11.15 -5.57 -3.17
N GLU A 116 10.86 -6.64 -2.45
CA GLU A 116 11.64 -7.88 -2.51
C GLU A 116 11.56 -8.52 -3.89
N ARG A 117 10.35 -8.70 -4.44
CA ARG A 117 10.13 -9.20 -5.80
C ARG A 117 10.84 -8.34 -6.85
N LEU A 118 10.83 -7.03 -6.65
CA LEU A 118 11.53 -6.10 -7.52
C LEU A 118 13.05 -6.33 -7.47
N LYS A 119 13.61 -6.53 -6.27
CA LYS A 119 15.03 -6.76 -6.08
C LYS A 119 15.50 -8.11 -6.63
N GLU A 120 14.68 -9.15 -6.49
CA GLU A 120 14.93 -10.47 -7.10
C GLU A 120 15.05 -10.38 -8.63
N LYS A 121 14.18 -9.58 -9.27
CA LYS A 121 14.18 -9.39 -10.72
C LYS A 121 15.29 -8.45 -11.20
N HIS A 122 15.69 -7.49 -10.38
CA HIS A 122 16.66 -6.44 -10.72
C HIS A 122 17.81 -6.38 -9.71
N THR A 123 18.55 -7.48 -9.58
CA THR A 123 19.57 -7.68 -8.55
C THR A 123 20.67 -6.61 -8.52
N SER A 124 21.05 -6.09 -9.69
CA SER A 124 22.14 -5.10 -9.84
C SER A 124 21.74 -3.67 -9.51
N ILE A 125 20.44 -3.36 -9.36
CA ILE A 125 20.01 -1.99 -9.07
C ILE A 125 20.26 -1.68 -7.60
N ARG A 126 21.03 -0.63 -7.34
CA ARG A 126 21.14 0.03 -6.04
C ARG A 126 20.72 1.49 -6.18
N GLY A 127 20.06 1.99 -5.17
CA GLY A 127 19.62 3.36 -5.08
C GLY A 127 20.72 4.30 -4.57
N THR A 128 20.40 5.59 -4.60
CA THR A 128 21.13 6.61 -3.84
C THR A 128 20.62 6.67 -2.41
N ASP A 129 21.27 7.44 -1.54
CA ASP A 129 20.87 7.55 -0.14
C ASP A 129 19.39 7.96 0.02
N GLY A 130 18.71 7.30 0.97
CA GLY A 130 17.28 7.47 1.19
C GLY A 130 16.40 6.97 0.03
N CYS A 131 16.92 6.11 -0.85
CA CYS A 131 16.12 5.43 -1.85
C CYS A 131 15.14 4.46 -1.19
N ALA A 132 15.60 3.70 -0.19
CA ALA A 132 14.79 2.77 0.57
C ALA A 132 13.51 3.43 1.13
N SER A 133 13.63 4.60 1.76
CA SER A 133 12.49 5.37 2.30
C SER A 133 11.50 5.78 1.21
N ARG A 134 11.99 6.30 0.07
CA ARG A 134 11.12 6.71 -1.05
C ARG A 134 10.39 5.52 -1.67
N LEU A 135 11.10 4.40 -1.83
CA LEU A 135 10.55 3.16 -2.35
C LEU A 135 9.47 2.59 -1.43
N VAL A 136 9.69 2.57 -0.11
CA VAL A 136 8.70 2.09 0.85
C VAL A 136 7.43 2.94 0.82
N VAL A 137 7.56 4.26 0.81
CA VAL A 137 6.38 5.16 0.72
C VAL A 137 5.63 4.94 -0.59
N ALA A 138 6.33 4.83 -1.73
CA ALA A 138 5.70 4.58 -3.02
C ALA A 138 4.99 3.21 -3.06
N ALA A 139 5.67 2.15 -2.61
CA ALA A 139 5.11 0.80 -2.57
C ALA A 139 3.94 0.69 -1.59
N TYR A 140 3.98 1.40 -0.46
CA TYR A 140 2.87 1.48 0.48
C TYR A 140 1.64 2.13 -0.16
N GLY A 141 1.81 3.25 -0.88
CA GLY A 141 0.73 3.88 -1.64
C GLY A 141 0.12 2.95 -2.69
N VAL A 142 0.96 2.20 -3.43
CA VAL A 142 0.50 1.18 -4.39
C VAL A 142 -0.27 0.05 -3.70
N ALA A 143 0.24 -0.46 -2.57
CA ALA A 143 -0.43 -1.49 -1.78
C ALA A 143 -1.80 -1.02 -1.27
N THR A 144 -1.88 0.21 -0.73
CA THR A 144 -3.14 0.82 -0.28
C THR A 144 -4.16 0.89 -1.41
N LYS A 145 -3.75 1.38 -2.59
CA LYS A 145 -4.63 1.47 -3.77
C LYS A 145 -5.12 0.10 -4.24
N TYR A 146 -4.22 -0.88 -4.28
CA TYR A 146 -4.56 -2.25 -4.67
C TYR A 146 -5.51 -2.90 -3.67
N MET A 147 -5.26 -2.76 -2.36
CA MET A 147 -6.17 -3.24 -1.32
C MET A 147 -7.56 -2.61 -1.46
N ARG A 148 -7.63 -1.28 -1.65
CA ARG A 148 -8.90 -0.57 -1.85
C ARG A 148 -9.65 -1.08 -3.06
N ALA A 149 -8.97 -1.26 -4.20
CA ALA A 149 -9.60 -1.71 -5.42
C ALA A 149 -10.21 -3.12 -5.27
N ASN A 150 -9.51 -4.03 -4.60
CA ASN A 150 -10.02 -5.38 -4.33
C ASN A 150 -11.17 -5.37 -3.31
N LEU A 151 -11.00 -4.68 -2.19
CA LEU A 151 -12.01 -4.66 -1.12
C LEU A 151 -13.32 -3.98 -1.53
N ARG A 152 -13.27 -3.01 -2.47
CA ARG A 152 -14.46 -2.44 -3.10
C ARG A 152 -15.34 -3.49 -3.79
N LEU A 153 -14.74 -4.54 -4.35
CA LEU A 153 -15.51 -5.61 -5.01
C LEU A 153 -16.42 -6.34 -4.02
N ILE A 154 -15.97 -6.51 -2.76
CA ILE A 154 -16.76 -7.16 -1.72
C ILE A 154 -17.92 -6.27 -1.29
N THR A 155 -17.69 -4.96 -1.13
CA THR A 155 -18.78 -4.03 -0.78
C THR A 155 -19.83 -4.00 -1.87
N PHE A 156 -19.44 -3.87 -3.14
CA PHE A 156 -20.40 -3.87 -4.26
C PHE A 156 -21.12 -5.21 -4.43
N HIS A 157 -20.45 -6.34 -4.18
CA HIS A 157 -21.09 -7.65 -4.25
C HIS A 157 -22.16 -7.83 -3.15
N ASN A 158 -21.90 -7.34 -1.94
CA ASN A 158 -22.85 -7.37 -0.84
C ASN A 158 -24.01 -6.37 -1.01
N ASP A 159 -23.77 -5.25 -1.69
CA ASP A 159 -24.80 -4.23 -1.98
C ASP A 159 -25.69 -4.66 -3.17
N ALA A 160 -25.17 -5.42 -4.14
CA ALA A 160 -25.97 -5.93 -5.27
C ALA A 160 -27.04 -6.97 -4.85
N ASP A 161 -26.83 -7.67 -3.72
CA ASP A 161 -27.86 -8.53 -3.10
C ASP A 161 -28.89 -7.74 -2.28
N ASN A 162 -28.65 -6.45 -2.02
CA ASN A 162 -29.54 -5.56 -1.27
C ASN A 162 -29.97 -4.37 -2.16
N ASN A 163 -30.87 -4.62 -3.11
CA ASN A 163 -31.36 -3.62 -4.07
C ASN A 163 -31.84 -2.30 -3.41
N GLU A 164 -31.15 -1.19 -3.72
CA GLU A 164 -31.77 0.12 -3.92
C GLU A 164 -31.06 0.88 -5.08
N PRO A 165 -31.78 1.67 -5.90
CA PRO A 165 -31.20 2.35 -7.06
C PRO A 165 -30.25 3.48 -6.65
N PRO A 166 -29.11 3.68 -7.33
CA PRO A 166 -28.18 4.76 -7.01
C PRO A 166 -28.77 6.13 -7.43
N THR A 167 -28.94 7.02 -6.45
CA THR A 167 -29.21 8.44 -6.69
C THR A 167 -27.95 9.16 -7.21
N PRO A 168 -28.07 10.18 -8.06
CA PRO A 168 -26.92 10.85 -8.68
C PRO A 168 -26.16 11.73 -7.66
N PRO A 169 -24.83 11.82 -7.72
CA PRO A 169 -24.06 12.72 -6.86
C PRO A 169 -24.18 14.18 -7.32
N THR A 170 -24.61 15.05 -6.42
CA THR A 170 -24.57 16.51 -6.56
C THR A 170 -23.13 17.02 -6.39
N PRO A 171 -22.60 17.88 -7.29
CA PRO A 171 -21.26 18.43 -7.14
C PRO A 171 -21.22 19.52 -6.05
N SER A 172 -20.34 19.35 -5.07
CA SER A 172 -19.98 20.40 -4.11
C SER A 172 -18.83 21.21 -4.67
N SER A 173 -19.11 22.46 -5.02
CA SER A 173 -18.10 23.49 -5.32
C SER A 173 -17.60 24.07 -4.00
N SER A 174 -16.29 24.06 -3.79
CA SER A 174 -15.65 24.91 -2.79
C SER A 174 -14.46 25.64 -3.41
N ASP A 175 -14.61 26.95 -3.50
CA ASP A 175 -13.55 27.92 -3.73
C ASP A 175 -12.59 27.95 -2.53
N THR A 176 -11.30 28.18 -2.78
CA THR A 176 -10.54 29.40 -2.42
C THR A 176 -9.04 29.11 -2.14
N LYS A 177 -8.21 30.06 -2.59
CA LYS A 177 -6.83 30.43 -2.16
C LYS A 177 -5.65 29.79 -2.92
N ASN A 178 -5.12 30.59 -3.83
CA ASN A 178 -3.89 30.39 -4.60
C ASN A 178 -2.71 30.99 -3.84
N SER A 179 -1.84 30.15 -3.29
CA SER A 179 -0.40 30.48 -3.09
C SER A 179 0.49 29.27 -2.77
N ASP A 180 -0.06 28.04 -2.57
CA ASP A 180 0.72 26.82 -2.22
C ASP A 180 0.66 25.70 -3.27
N LYS A 181 -0.02 25.92 -4.40
CA LYS A 181 -0.35 24.87 -5.37
C LYS A 181 0.86 24.32 -6.13
N ASP A 182 1.89 25.13 -6.37
CA ASP A 182 3.00 24.72 -7.24
C ASP A 182 3.90 23.64 -6.60
N ILE A 183 4.10 23.69 -5.28
CA ILE A 183 4.88 22.70 -4.54
C ILE A 183 4.10 21.39 -4.44
N ASP A 184 2.81 21.46 -4.12
CA ASP A 184 1.93 20.29 -4.00
C ASP A 184 1.77 19.56 -5.34
N ILE A 185 1.57 20.29 -6.43
CA ILE A 185 1.50 19.71 -7.78
C ILE A 185 2.82 19.02 -8.15
N SER A 186 3.98 19.62 -7.83
CA SER A 186 5.28 19.02 -8.14
C SER A 186 5.53 17.72 -7.36
N ASN A 187 5.14 17.69 -6.08
CA ASN A 187 5.28 16.51 -5.22
C ASN A 187 4.31 15.41 -5.64
N GLN A 188 3.08 15.77 -5.98
CA GLN A 188 2.09 14.84 -6.54
C GLN A 188 2.57 14.24 -7.86
N GLN A 189 3.13 15.05 -8.76
CA GLN A 189 3.70 14.55 -10.02
C GLN A 189 4.88 13.60 -9.78
N ARG A 190 5.74 13.87 -8.80
CA ARG A 190 6.85 12.97 -8.44
C ARG A 190 6.34 11.65 -7.88
N ALA A 191 5.32 11.69 -7.01
CA ALA A 191 4.69 10.48 -6.47
C ALA A 191 4.06 9.62 -7.57
N LEU A 192 3.34 10.24 -8.52
CA LEU A 192 2.73 9.55 -9.66
C LEU A 192 3.77 8.94 -10.60
N ARG A 193 4.92 9.60 -10.80
CA ARG A 193 6.02 9.04 -11.58
C ARG A 193 6.62 7.80 -10.90
N MET A 194 6.93 7.88 -9.61
CA MET A 194 7.47 6.75 -8.85
C MET A 194 6.50 5.56 -8.84
N GLU A 195 5.20 5.83 -8.68
CA GLU A 195 4.16 4.80 -8.78
C GLU A 195 4.16 4.12 -10.17
N SER A 196 4.14 4.91 -11.25
CA SER A 196 4.14 4.37 -12.62
C SER A 196 5.37 3.50 -12.91
N GLU A 197 6.55 3.96 -12.48
CA GLU A 197 7.81 3.22 -12.62
C GLU A 197 7.79 1.93 -11.81
N LEU A 198 7.34 1.98 -10.56
CA LEU A 198 7.22 0.81 -9.70
C LEU A 198 6.28 -0.24 -10.31
N LEU A 199 5.10 0.18 -10.78
CA LEU A 199 4.15 -0.69 -11.45
C LEU A 199 4.75 -1.34 -12.70
N HIS A 200 5.46 -0.56 -13.50
CA HIS A 200 6.11 -1.06 -14.71
C HIS A 200 7.14 -2.14 -14.37
N LEU A 201 7.99 -1.90 -13.37
CA LEU A 201 9.03 -2.85 -12.98
C LEU A 201 8.44 -4.15 -12.37
N LEU A 202 7.30 -4.04 -11.68
CA LEU A 202 6.52 -5.18 -11.18
C LEU A 202 5.73 -5.92 -12.27
N ASN A 203 5.88 -5.55 -13.55
CA ASN A 203 5.08 -6.05 -14.68
C ASN A 203 3.56 -5.90 -14.43
N TYR A 204 3.15 -4.86 -13.70
CA TYR A 204 1.77 -4.59 -13.33
C TYR A 204 1.09 -5.73 -12.53
N ASN A 205 1.86 -6.67 -11.99
CA ASN A 205 1.36 -7.77 -11.17
C ASN A 205 1.47 -7.44 -9.68
N LEU A 206 0.37 -6.93 -9.12
CA LEU A 206 0.25 -6.60 -7.69
C LEU A 206 -0.34 -7.73 -6.85
N ALA A 207 -0.72 -8.86 -7.45
CA ALA A 207 -1.27 -9.97 -6.71
C ALA A 207 -0.27 -10.52 -5.70
N ILE A 208 -0.75 -10.82 -4.50
CA ILE A 208 -0.01 -11.51 -3.45
C ILE A 208 -0.64 -12.89 -3.31
N HIS A 209 0.19 -13.94 -3.38
CA HIS A 209 -0.31 -15.31 -3.39
C HIS A 209 -0.98 -15.68 -2.06
N GLU A 210 -0.34 -15.36 -0.93
CA GLU A 210 -0.83 -15.70 0.40
C GLU A 210 -0.66 -14.51 1.38
N PRO A 211 -1.55 -13.51 1.37
CA PRO A 211 -1.46 -12.35 2.26
C PRO A 211 -1.51 -12.75 3.75
N SER A 212 -2.24 -13.82 4.10
CA SER A 212 -2.31 -14.35 5.46
C SER A 212 -0.97 -14.91 5.94
N HIS A 213 -0.14 -15.43 5.04
CA HIS A 213 1.20 -15.91 5.39
C HIS A 213 2.11 -14.76 5.84
N LEU A 214 1.98 -13.57 5.24
CA LEU A 214 2.71 -12.37 5.68
C LEU A 214 2.36 -12.00 7.12
N ILE A 215 1.06 -12.03 7.47
CA ILE A 215 0.59 -11.76 8.84
C ILE A 215 1.10 -12.83 9.79
N TRP A 216 0.92 -14.11 9.45
CA TRP A 216 1.40 -15.22 10.25
C TRP A 216 2.90 -15.12 10.53
N TRP A 217 3.71 -14.89 9.49
CA TRP A 217 5.15 -14.72 9.60
C TRP A 217 5.51 -13.58 10.56
N SER A 218 4.85 -12.42 10.41
CA SER A 218 5.13 -11.25 11.26
C SER A 218 4.83 -11.52 12.74
N LYS A 219 3.78 -12.29 13.05
CA LYS A 219 3.41 -12.66 14.41
C LYS A 219 4.40 -13.66 15.00
N THR A 220 4.80 -14.65 14.22
CA THR A 220 5.77 -15.66 14.63
C THR A 220 7.15 -15.04 14.85
N PHE A 221 7.55 -14.06 14.04
CA PHE A 221 8.82 -13.36 14.18
C PHE A 221 8.99 -12.70 15.56
N GLU A 222 7.93 -12.16 16.13
CA GLU A 222 7.94 -11.55 17.47
C GLU A 222 8.10 -12.56 18.61
N VAL A 223 7.69 -13.82 18.38
CA VAL A 223 7.71 -14.87 19.40
C VAL A 223 9.05 -15.60 19.45
N ILE A 224 9.78 -15.70 18.33
CA ILE A 224 11.06 -16.41 18.27
C ILE A 224 12.11 -15.64 19.08
N PRO A 225 12.75 -16.21 20.12
CA PRO A 225 13.81 -15.53 20.88
C PRO A 225 15.01 -15.17 19.99
N GLU A 226 15.68 -14.05 20.27
CA GLU A 226 16.83 -13.57 19.45
C GLU A 226 17.94 -14.62 19.31
N GLU A 227 18.08 -15.49 20.31
CA GLU A 227 19.04 -16.61 20.33
C GLU A 227 18.88 -17.61 19.17
N TYR A 228 17.71 -17.64 18.51
CA TYR A 228 17.41 -18.51 17.37
C TYR A 228 17.26 -17.74 16.04
N SER A 229 17.50 -16.42 16.04
CA SER A 229 17.28 -15.55 14.89
C SER A 229 18.49 -15.42 13.94
N CYS A 230 19.61 -16.09 14.26
CA CYS A 230 20.80 -16.19 13.42
C CYS A 230 20.87 -17.57 12.74
N ILE A 231 20.05 -17.80 11.71
CA ILE A 231 20.28 -18.84 10.69
C ILE A 231 19.99 -18.23 9.32
#